data_AF-A0A961X2F3-F1
#
_entry.id   AF-A0A961X2F3-F1
#
_cell.length_a   1.000
_cell.length_b   1.000
_cell.length_c   1.000
_cell.angle_alpha   90.00
_cell.angle_beta   90.00
_cell.angle_gamma   90.00
#
_symmetry.space_group_name_H-M   'P 1'
#
loop_
_entity.id
_entity.type
_entity.pdbx_description
1 polymer ?
#
loop_
_entity_poly.entity_id
_entity_poly.type
_entity_poly.pdbx_seq_one_letter_code
_entity_poly.pdbx_strand_id
1 'polypeptide(L)'
;MALRDLLHASPIGSTRAGLYGRSVLIAVETQYEAAQLVIDLDGCARRLLLLPPDVKDAHLPAIIRDAEIDAIVCSNPAAYQHLGVEAIFACGAGLAPV
;
A
#
# COMPACT_ATOMS: atom_id res chain seq x y z
N MET A 1 -20.63 14.22 1.87
CA MET A 1 -19.89 13.27 1.00
C MET A 1 -20.86 12.70 -0.01
N ALA A 2 -20.66 13.01 -1.30
CA ALA A 2 -21.48 12.49 -2.40
C ALA A 2 -20.85 11.22 -2.99
N LEU A 3 -21.65 10.35 -3.62
CA LEU A 3 -21.14 9.13 -4.29
C LEU A 3 -20.08 9.44 -5.38
N ARG A 4 -20.14 10.62 -6.00
CA ARG A 4 -19.12 11.08 -6.96
C ARG A 4 -17.73 11.22 -6.30
N ASP A 5 -17.68 11.65 -5.05
CA ASP A 5 -16.41 11.86 -4.33
C ASP A 5 -15.70 10.51 -4.12
N LEU A 6 -16.47 9.43 -3.89
CA LEU A 6 -15.96 8.06 -3.78
C LEU A 6 -15.29 7.57 -5.07
N LEU A 7 -15.84 7.93 -6.24
CA LEU A 7 -15.31 7.46 -7.53
C LEU A 7 -13.93 8.06 -7.86
N HIS A 8 -13.57 9.20 -7.27
CA HIS A 8 -12.31 9.90 -7.51
C HIS A 8 -11.29 9.76 -6.38
N ALA A 9 -11.67 9.20 -5.23
CA ALA A 9 -10.85 9.18 -4.01
C ALA A 9 -10.12 7.85 -3.76
N SER A 10 -9.87 7.07 -4.82
CA SER A 10 -9.16 5.79 -4.76
C SER A 10 -7.65 6.02 -4.58
N PRO A 11 -7.03 5.67 -3.41
CA PRO A 11 -5.60 5.91 -3.21
C PRO A 11 -4.69 5.16 -4.18
N ILE A 12 -5.19 4.12 -4.87
CA ILE A 12 -4.40 3.34 -5.84
C ILE A 12 -4.78 3.59 -7.30
N GLY A 13 -5.59 4.61 -7.61
CA GLY A 13 -6.17 4.88 -8.93
C GLY A 13 -5.37 4.37 -10.14
N SER A 14 -4.30 5.06 -10.53
CA SER A 14 -3.45 4.69 -11.68
C SER A 14 -2.47 3.54 -11.40
N THR A 15 -2.21 3.21 -10.14
CA THR A 15 -1.26 2.18 -9.73
C THR A 15 -1.88 0.79 -9.67
N ARG A 16 -3.22 0.71 -9.66
CA ARG A 16 -4.03 -0.52 -9.55
C ARG A 16 -3.64 -1.61 -10.53
N ALA A 17 -3.35 -1.28 -11.79
CA ALA A 17 -2.96 -2.26 -12.80
C ALA A 17 -1.66 -3.00 -12.43
N GLY A 18 -0.72 -2.31 -11.76
CA GLY A 18 0.55 -2.87 -11.31
C GLY A 18 0.47 -3.67 -10.01
N LEU A 19 -0.72 -3.81 -9.42
CA LEU A 19 -0.95 -4.46 -8.11
C LEU A 19 -1.79 -5.75 -8.24
N TYR A 20 -2.35 -6.02 -9.42
CA TYR A 20 -3.24 -7.16 -9.63
C TYR A 20 -2.52 -8.49 -9.43
N GLY A 21 -3.06 -9.34 -8.55
CA GLY A 21 -2.52 -10.68 -8.26
C GLY A 21 -1.22 -10.71 -7.46
N ARG A 22 -0.75 -9.56 -6.95
CA ARG A 22 0.49 -9.44 -6.18
C ARG A 22 0.30 -9.60 -4.67
N SER A 23 1.33 -10.05 -3.97
CA SER A 23 1.48 -9.85 -2.53
C SER A 23 1.95 -8.42 -2.26
N VAL A 24 1.15 -7.63 -1.57
CA VAL A 24 1.37 -6.20 -1.39
C VAL A 24 1.64 -5.87 0.08
N LEU A 25 2.75 -5.16 0.32
CA LEU A 25 3.04 -4.52 1.60
C LEU A 25 2.44 -3.11 1.61
N ILE A 26 1.64 -2.79 2.62
CA ILE A 26 1.09 -1.46 2.84
C ILE A 26 1.90 -0.80 3.96
N ALA A 27 2.59 0.29 3.64
CA ALA A 27 3.47 1.01 4.55
C ALA A 27 3.10 2.50 4.59
N VAL A 28 2.15 2.83 5.46
CA VAL A 28 1.56 4.15 5.63
C VAL A 28 1.56 4.55 7.10
N GLU A 29 1.45 5.84 7.39
CA GLU A 29 1.64 6.40 8.74
C GLU A 29 0.40 6.23 9.61
N THR A 30 -0.80 6.24 9.01
CA THR A 30 -2.05 6.26 9.76
C THR A 30 -2.91 5.02 9.53
N GLN A 31 -3.68 4.65 10.56
CA GLN A 31 -4.67 3.58 10.45
C GLN A 31 -5.75 3.89 9.40
N TYR A 32 -6.04 5.18 9.18
CA TYR A 32 -7.02 5.62 8.21
C TYR A 32 -6.55 5.39 6.77
N GLU A 33 -5.30 5.76 6.43
CA GLU A 33 -4.69 5.44 5.14
C GLU A 33 -4.65 3.92 4.92
N ALA A 34 -4.28 3.16 5.96
CA ALA A 34 -4.22 1.70 5.88
C ALA A 34 -5.62 1.10 5.60
N ALA A 35 -6.66 1.56 6.29
CA ALA A 35 -8.03 1.09 6.08
C ALA A 35 -8.53 1.38 4.66
N GLN A 36 -8.25 2.59 4.13
CA GLN A 36 -8.59 2.93 2.76
C GLN A 36 -7.88 1.99 1.77
N LEU A 37 -6.57 1.79 1.92
CA LEU A 37 -5.80 0.92 1.03
C LEU A 37 -6.25 -0.54 1.09
N VAL A 38 -6.61 -1.05 2.27
CA VAL A 38 -7.15 -2.40 2.41
C VAL A 38 -8.43 -2.57 1.61
N ILE A 39 -9.36 -1.61 1.70
CA ILE A 39 -10.61 -1.63 0.91
C ILE A 39 -10.30 -1.53 -0.59
N ASP A 40 -9.40 -0.62 -0.97
CA ASP A 40 -9.13 -0.33 -2.38
C ASP A 40 -8.39 -1.46 -3.10
N LEU A 41 -7.62 -2.26 -2.34
CA LEU A 41 -6.88 -3.43 -2.80
C LEU A 41 -7.65 -4.74 -2.66
N ASP A 42 -8.78 -4.74 -1.96
CA ASP A 42 -9.64 -5.92 -1.84
C ASP A 42 -10.13 -6.36 -3.22
N GLY A 43 -9.95 -7.65 -3.53
CA GLY A 43 -10.21 -8.21 -4.87
C GLY A 43 -9.21 -7.84 -5.97
N CYS A 44 -8.17 -7.03 -5.68
CA CYS A 44 -7.08 -6.71 -6.61
C CYS A 44 -5.79 -7.45 -6.23
N ALA A 45 -5.34 -7.31 -4.98
CA ALA A 45 -4.14 -7.98 -4.49
C ALA A 45 -4.42 -9.45 -4.16
N ARG A 46 -3.41 -10.32 -4.31
CA ARG A 46 -3.48 -11.72 -3.86
C ARG A 46 -3.39 -11.83 -2.35
N ARG A 47 -2.56 -10.98 -1.74
CA ARG A 47 -2.29 -10.96 -0.29
C ARG A 47 -1.91 -9.54 0.12
N LEU A 48 -2.34 -9.15 1.32
CA LEU A 48 -1.99 -7.87 1.93
C LEU A 48 -1.20 -8.11 3.21
N LEU A 49 -0.13 -7.33 3.43
CA LEU A 49 0.57 -7.23 4.70
C LEU A 49 0.60 -5.76 5.13
N LEU A 50 0.07 -5.46 6.31
CA LEU A 50 0.19 -4.13 6.91
C LEU A 50 1.52 -4.04 7.64
N LEU A 51 2.32 -3.04 7.30
CA LEU A 51 3.55 -2.70 8.02
C LEU A 51 3.22 -1.64 9.09
N PRO A 52 3.33 -1.95 10.39
CA PRO A 52 3.27 -0.94 11.42
C PRO A 52 4.42 0.08 11.26
N PRO A 53 4.18 1.38 11.47
CA PRO A 53 5.19 2.44 11.25
C PRO A 53 6.39 2.35 12.22
N ASP A 54 6.25 1.62 13.32
CA ASP A 54 7.28 1.40 14.33
C ASP A 54 8.21 0.19 14.06
N VAL A 55 7.99 -0.52 12.95
CA VAL A 55 8.89 -1.60 12.52
C VAL A 55 10.22 -1.01 12.06
N LYS A 56 11.32 -1.51 12.65
CA LYS A 56 12.67 -1.09 12.29
C LYS A 56 13.08 -1.61 10.92
N ASP A 57 13.80 -0.80 10.16
CA ASP A 57 14.35 -1.11 8.83
C ASP A 57 15.10 -2.45 8.77
N ALA A 58 15.81 -2.80 9.85
CA ALA A 58 16.54 -4.06 9.97
C ALA A 58 15.66 -5.32 9.81
N HIS A 59 14.34 -5.21 10.03
CA HIS A 59 13.40 -6.31 9.87
C HIS A 59 12.78 -6.37 8.47
N LEU A 60 12.83 -5.28 7.70
CA LEU A 60 12.15 -5.19 6.39
C LEU A 60 12.63 -6.24 5.39
N PRO A 61 13.94 -6.54 5.25
CA PRO A 61 14.38 -7.59 4.33
C PRO A 61 13.80 -8.97 4.67
N ALA A 62 13.70 -9.30 5.96
CA ALA A 62 13.12 -10.56 6.40
C ALA A 62 11.62 -10.60 6.14
N ILE A 63 10.90 -9.51 6.46
CA ILE A 63 9.45 -9.39 6.20
C ILE A 63 9.14 -9.55 4.71
N ILE A 64 9.88 -8.85 3.84
CA ILE A 64 9.69 -8.91 2.39
C ILE A 64 9.87 -10.33 1.86
N ARG A 65 10.96 -10.99 2.28
CA ARG A 65 11.24 -12.36 1.88
C ARG A 65 10.19 -13.34 2.40
N ASP A 66 9.90 -13.30 3.70
CA ASP A 66 9.06 -14.31 4.36
C ASP A 66 7.57 -14.15 4.00
N ALA A 67 7.13 -12.94 3.69
CA ALA A 67 5.78 -12.67 3.19
C ALA A 67 5.67 -12.70 1.66
N GLU A 68 6.77 -12.96 0.94
CA GLU A 68 6.85 -13.01 -0.51
C GLU A 68 6.26 -11.74 -1.15
N ILE A 69 6.72 -10.57 -0.70
CA ILE A 69 6.20 -9.27 -1.15
C ILE A 69 6.68 -8.97 -2.57
N ASP A 70 5.72 -8.81 -3.47
CA ASP A 70 5.95 -8.46 -4.88
C ASP A 70 5.88 -6.94 -5.10
N ALA A 71 5.11 -6.21 -4.28
CA ALA A 71 4.95 -4.77 -4.39
C ALA A 71 4.76 -4.06 -3.04
N ILE A 72 5.18 -2.79 -2.96
CA ILE A 72 4.96 -1.92 -1.81
C ILE A 72 4.06 -0.74 -2.22
N VAL A 73 3.04 -0.44 -1.42
CA VAL A 73 2.27 0.80 -1.50
C VAL A 73 2.54 1.62 -0.24
N CYS A 74 2.97 2.86 -0.39
CA CYS A 74 3.45 3.67 0.74
C CYS A 74 3.29 5.17 0.54
N SER A 75 3.32 5.92 1.64
CA SER A 75 3.28 7.39 1.62
C SER A 75 4.64 8.00 1.23
N ASN A 76 5.74 7.27 1.44
CA ASN A 76 7.10 7.69 1.09
C ASN A 76 7.88 6.58 0.34
N PRO A 77 7.78 6.52 -1.01
CA PRO A 77 8.48 5.51 -1.81
C PRO A 77 10.01 5.48 -1.62
N ALA A 78 10.64 6.63 -1.38
CA ALA A 78 12.10 6.72 -1.25
C ALA A 78 12.63 5.89 -0.07
N ALA A 79 11.84 5.72 0.99
CA ALA A 79 12.21 4.90 2.14
C ALA A 79 12.40 3.42 1.79
N TYR A 80 11.74 2.91 0.74
CA TYR A 80 11.69 1.47 0.43
C TYR A 80 12.49 1.07 -0.82
N GLN A 81 13.04 2.01 -1.59
CA GLN A 81 13.76 1.74 -2.84
C GLN A 81 14.96 0.80 -2.68
N HIS A 82 15.58 0.80 -1.50
CA HIS A 82 16.75 0.00 -1.20
C HIS A 82 16.44 -1.50 -0.96
N LEU A 83 15.17 -1.88 -0.88
CA LEU A 83 14.74 -3.23 -0.50
C LEU A 83 14.63 -4.22 -1.66
N GLY A 84 14.85 -3.76 -2.90
CA GLY A 84 14.92 -4.63 -4.08
C GLY A 84 13.59 -5.29 -4.49
N VAL A 85 12.45 -4.73 -4.07
CA VAL A 85 11.10 -5.21 -4.46
C VAL A 85 10.80 -4.81 -5.90
N GLU A 86 10.05 -5.65 -6.63
CA GLU A 86 9.76 -5.46 -8.06
C GLU A 86 9.04 -4.15 -8.37
N ALA A 87 8.17 -3.67 -7.48
CA ALA A 87 7.48 -2.41 -7.66
C ALA A 87 7.19 -1.68 -6.34
N ILE A 88 7.33 -0.36 -6.37
CA ILE A 88 7.02 0.53 -5.25
C ILE A 88 6.14 1.65 -5.80
N PHE A 89 4.98 1.83 -5.17
CA PHE A 89 3.97 2.80 -5.57
C PHE A 89 3.70 3.77 -4.43
N ALA A 90 3.53 5.05 -4.77
CA ALA A 90 2.97 6.02 -3.85
C ALA A 90 1.46 5.77 -3.70
N CYS A 91 0.92 5.90 -2.49
CA CYS A 91 -0.53 6.08 -2.34
C CYS A 91 -0.92 7.52 -2.68
N GLY A 92 -1.96 7.67 -3.49
CA GLY A 92 -2.56 8.97 -3.82
C GLY A 92 -3.45 9.50 -2.69
N ALA A 93 -4.01 10.69 -2.90
CA ALA A 93 -4.97 11.27 -1.96
C ALA A 93 -6.26 10.43 -1.93
N GLY A 94 -6.52 9.83 -0.77
CA GLY A 94 -7.78 9.14 -0.49
C GLY A 94 -8.90 10.09 -0.10
N LEU A 95 -9.97 9.55 0.45
CA LEU A 95 -11.01 10.36 1.09
C LEU A 95 -10.40 11.11 2.28
N ALA A 96 -10.90 12.31 2.56
CA ALA A 96 -10.55 12.98 3.80
C ALA A 96 -11.31 12.34 4.98
N PRO A 97 -10.69 12.20 6.16
CA PRO A 97 -11.41 11.79 7.36
C PRO A 97 -12.50 12.81 7.73
N VAL A 98 -13.59 12.32 8.34
CA VAL A 98 -14.74 13.12 8.77
C VAL A 98 -14.62 13.60 10.21
#